data_AF-A0A967VX86-F1
#
_entry.id   AF-A0A967VX86-F1
#
_cell.length_a   1.000
_cell.length_b   1.000
_cell.length_c   1.000
_cell.angle_alpha   90.00
_cell.angle_beta   90.00
_cell.angle_gamma   90.00
#
_symmetry.space_group_name_H-M   'P 1'
#
loop_
_entity.id
_entity.type
_entity.pdbx_description
1 polymer ?
#
loop_
_entity_poly.entity_id
_entity_poly.type
_entity_poly.pdbx_seq_one_letter_code
_entity_poly.pdbx_strand_id
1 'polypeptide(L)'
;MGRKLTKSEARDLLTPVVDNEVSAEERDAFLAYIAHDQDLKNEYESMKRIKALMSDRCPCAKAPDSLKEFLSAYCSSDASTSDTPPIYDIPSENTVSQQQKPVTSISSEHSKWWYYTAAAIVLITISAWSFLNYGNSTVENPTYNIEEHAYQHFIKHDGKLVPPT
;
A
#
# COMPACT_ATOMS: atom_id res chain seq x y z
N MET A 1 2.71 22.62 -33.66
CA MET A 1 2.40 23.87 -32.92
C MET A 1 1.82 23.46 -31.58
N GLY A 2 2.53 23.71 -30.48
CA GLY A 2 2.14 23.22 -29.15
C GLY A 2 0.91 23.97 -28.62
N ARG A 3 -0.08 23.22 -28.12
CA ARG A 3 -1.24 23.77 -27.40
C ARG A 3 -0.72 24.45 -26.12
N LYS A 4 -1.03 25.74 -25.94
CA LYS A 4 -0.73 26.44 -24.69
C LYS A 4 -1.78 26.05 -23.66
N LEU A 5 -1.35 25.40 -22.57
CA LEU A 5 -2.21 25.07 -21.44
C LEU A 5 -2.54 26.33 -20.62
N THR A 6 -3.76 26.41 -20.14
CA THR A 6 -4.16 27.33 -19.08
C THR A 6 -3.72 26.78 -17.72
N LYS A 7 -3.70 27.64 -16.68
CA LYS A 7 -3.36 27.22 -15.31
C LYS A 7 -4.32 26.17 -14.76
N SER A 8 -5.60 26.24 -15.12
CA SER A 8 -6.60 25.25 -14.71
C SER A 8 -6.31 23.90 -15.34
N GLU A 9 -6.16 23.86 -16.68
CA GLU A 9 -5.87 22.62 -17.40
C GLU A 9 -4.56 21.99 -16.93
N ALA A 10 -3.53 22.80 -16.65
CA ALA A 10 -2.27 22.28 -16.13
C ALA A 10 -2.44 21.65 -14.75
N ARG A 11 -3.29 22.20 -13.87
CA ARG A 11 -3.62 21.57 -12.59
C ARG A 11 -4.40 20.28 -12.77
N ASP A 12 -5.36 20.24 -13.69
CA ASP A 12 -6.16 19.05 -13.95
C ASP A 12 -5.29 17.92 -14.54
N LEU A 13 -4.26 18.26 -15.31
CA LEU A 13 -3.29 17.31 -15.88
C LEU A 13 -2.26 16.80 -14.88
N LEU A 14 -2.14 17.37 -13.68
CA LEU A 14 -1.10 17.02 -12.72
C LEU A 14 -1.10 15.52 -12.36
N THR A 15 -2.23 15.02 -11.87
CA THR A 15 -2.37 13.60 -11.46
C THR A 15 -2.26 12.66 -12.65
N PRO A 16 -3.02 12.86 -13.75
CA PRO A 16 -2.92 12.00 -14.94
C PRO A 16 -1.51 11.90 -15.53
N VAL A 17 -0.72 12.99 -15.49
CA VAL A 17 0.68 12.99 -15.94
C VAL A 17 1.57 12.17 -14.99
N VAL A 18 1.38 12.27 -13.68
CA VAL A 18 2.11 11.45 -12.69
C VAL A 18 1.74 9.96 -12.81
N ASP A 19 0.50 9.68 -13.22
CA ASP A 19 -0.02 8.34 -13.41
C ASP A 19 0.29 7.72 -14.77
N ASN A 20 0.88 8.48 -15.69
CA ASN A 20 1.12 8.08 -17.09
C ASN A 20 -0.17 7.70 -17.83
N GLU A 21 -1.29 8.34 -17.48
CA GLU A 21 -2.62 8.11 -18.08
C GLU A 21 -2.94 9.09 -19.22
N VAL A 22 -1.98 9.95 -19.57
CA VAL A 22 -2.13 10.97 -20.62
C VAL A 22 -1.37 10.60 -21.87
N SER A 23 -1.76 11.22 -22.99
CA SER A 23 -1.01 11.14 -24.24
C SER A 23 0.39 11.76 -24.10
N ALA A 24 1.31 11.37 -25.00
CA ALA A 24 2.65 11.95 -25.03
C ALA A 24 2.62 13.47 -25.28
N GLU A 25 1.67 13.93 -26.12
CA GLU A 25 1.51 15.34 -26.46
C GLU A 25 1.04 16.18 -25.26
N GLU A 26 0.10 15.66 -24.47
CA GLU A 26 -0.39 16.33 -23.25
C GLU A 26 0.68 16.37 -22.17
N ARG A 27 1.43 15.27 -22.02
CA ARG A 27 2.58 15.22 -21.10
C ARG A 27 3.62 16.26 -21.48
N ASP A 28 4.00 16.34 -22.75
CA ASP A 28 5.00 17.31 -23.20
C ASP A 28 4.51 18.74 -23.04
N ALA A 29 3.23 19.01 -23.30
CA ALA A 29 2.61 20.31 -23.06
C ALA A 29 2.60 20.68 -21.57
N PHE A 30 2.29 19.74 -20.68
CA PHE A 30 2.32 19.93 -19.23
C PHE A 30 3.75 20.20 -18.74
N LEU A 31 4.73 19.41 -19.17
CA LEU A 31 6.14 19.58 -18.80
C LEU A 31 6.69 20.94 -19.28
N ALA A 32 6.29 21.39 -20.47
CA ALA A 32 6.62 22.71 -20.96
C ALA A 32 5.97 23.83 -20.13
N TYR A 33 4.74 23.63 -19.63
CA TYR A 33 4.05 24.59 -18.78
C TYR A 33 4.73 24.74 -17.41
N ILE A 34 4.98 23.63 -16.70
CA ILE A 34 5.58 23.66 -15.36
C ILE A 34 7.03 24.14 -15.35
N ALA A 35 7.71 24.16 -16.50
CA ALA A 35 9.03 24.78 -16.63
C ALA A 35 9.01 26.28 -16.26
N HIS A 36 7.85 26.91 -16.33
CA HIS A 36 7.65 28.34 -16.04
C HIS A 36 6.76 28.60 -14.80
N ASP A 37 6.15 27.57 -14.21
CA ASP A 37 5.35 27.65 -12.98
C ASP A 37 6.01 26.80 -11.86
N GLN A 38 6.76 27.49 -10.99
CA GLN A 38 7.53 26.82 -9.94
C GLN A 38 6.65 26.15 -8.88
N ASP A 39 5.46 26.69 -8.61
CA ASP A 39 4.54 26.13 -7.61
C ASP A 39 4.02 24.78 -8.09
N LEU A 40 3.53 24.73 -9.33
CA LEU A 40 3.00 23.51 -9.93
C LEU A 40 4.10 22.47 -10.16
N LYS A 41 5.33 22.91 -10.48
CA LYS A 41 6.50 22.03 -10.56
C LYS A 41 6.84 21.37 -9.22
N ASN A 42 6.78 22.12 -8.12
CA ASN A 42 7.01 21.57 -6.79
C ASN A 42 5.93 20.54 -6.42
N GLU A 43 4.67 20.82 -6.78
CA GLU A 43 3.54 19.91 -6.57
C GLU A 43 3.71 18.59 -7.35
N TYR A 44 4.13 18.68 -8.61
CA TYR A 44 4.45 17.54 -9.47
C TYR A 44 5.54 16.64 -8.88
N GLU A 45 6.66 17.21 -8.44
CA GLU A 45 7.75 16.42 -7.83
C GLU A 45 7.35 15.83 -6.48
N SER A 46 6.56 16.56 -5.68
CA SER A 46 6.01 16.06 -4.42
C SER A 46 5.13 14.84 -4.65
N MET A 47 4.20 14.92 -5.60
CA MET A 47 3.28 13.82 -5.93
C MET A 47 4.03 12.58 -6.43
N LYS A 48 5.05 12.75 -7.29
CA LYS A 48 5.93 11.64 -7.72
C LYS A 48 6.65 10.99 -6.55
N ARG A 49 7.16 11.79 -5.61
CA ARG A 49 7.84 11.28 -4.41
C ARG A 49 6.87 10.49 -3.53
N ILE A 50 5.65 10.98 -3.33
CA ILE A 50 4.61 10.26 -2.58
C ILE A 50 4.29 8.94 -3.26
N LYS A 51 4.08 8.93 -4.58
CA LYS A 51 3.82 7.71 -5.34
C LYS A 51 4.95 6.69 -5.23
N ALA A 52 6.21 7.14 -5.31
CA ALA A 52 7.38 6.28 -5.12
C ALA A 52 7.41 5.68 -3.69
N LEU A 53 7.16 6.49 -2.67
CA LEU A 53 7.08 6.02 -1.28
C LEU A 53 5.94 5.02 -1.07
N MET A 54 4.79 5.23 -1.70
CA MET A 54 3.67 4.28 -1.64
C MET A 54 4.04 2.96 -2.33
N SER A 55 4.71 3.01 -3.49
CA SER A 55 5.13 1.78 -4.18
C SER A 55 6.14 0.95 -3.38
N ASP A 56 6.99 1.61 -2.59
CA ASP A 56 7.98 0.95 -1.73
C ASP A 56 7.31 0.33 -0.48
N ARG A 57 6.36 1.04 0.13
CA ARG A 57 5.69 0.59 1.36
C ARG A 57 4.54 -0.38 1.12
N CYS A 58 3.93 -0.31 -0.05
CA CYS A 58 2.79 -1.14 -0.45
C CYS A 58 3.17 -1.92 -1.71
N PRO A 59 4.02 -2.98 -1.58
CA PRO A 59 4.38 -3.80 -2.73
C PRO A 59 3.13 -4.46 -3.29
N CYS A 60 2.78 -4.13 -4.53
CA CYS A 60 1.65 -4.76 -5.22
C CYS A 60 1.98 -6.24 -5.46
N ALA A 61 1.08 -7.13 -5.03
CA ALA A 61 1.19 -8.54 -5.38
C ALA A 61 1.09 -8.71 -6.90
N LYS A 62 1.85 -9.67 -7.46
CA LYS A 62 1.73 -10.01 -8.88
C LYS A 62 0.32 -10.56 -9.10
N ALA A 63 -0.41 -9.96 -10.05
CA ALA A 63 -1.70 -10.49 -10.47
C ALA A 63 -1.54 -11.95 -10.98
N PRO A 64 -2.52 -12.85 -10.70
CA PRO A 64 -2.51 -14.20 -11.24
C PRO A 64 -2.44 -14.20 -12.77
N ASP A 65 -1.70 -15.14 -13.34
CA ASP A 65 -1.53 -15.20 -14.80
C ASP A 65 -2.89 -15.45 -15.51
N SER A 66 -3.84 -16.13 -14.84
CA SER A 66 -5.22 -16.30 -15.33
C SER A 66 -5.97 -14.97 -15.47
N LEU A 67 -5.78 -14.02 -14.55
CA LEU A 67 -6.37 -12.69 -14.64
C LEU A 67 -5.74 -11.89 -15.79
N LYS A 68 -4.43 -12.03 -15.98
CA LYS A 68 -3.72 -11.39 -17.09
C LYS A 68 -4.21 -11.93 -18.44
N GLU A 69 -4.36 -13.25 -18.56
CA GLU A 69 -4.87 -13.90 -19.76
C GLU A 69 -6.32 -13.49 -20.04
N PHE A 70 -7.17 -13.49 -19.01
CA PHE A 70 -8.55 -13.01 -19.10
C PHE A 70 -8.61 -11.56 -19.59
N LEU A 71 -7.87 -10.64 -18.99
CA LEU A 71 -7.87 -9.23 -19.39
C LEU A 71 -7.32 -9.05 -20.81
N SER A 72 -6.29 -9.80 -21.19
CA SER A 72 -5.75 -9.76 -22.56
C SER A 72 -6.75 -10.26 -23.59
N ALA A 73 -7.49 -11.32 -23.27
CA ALA A 73 -8.57 -11.84 -24.11
C ALA A 73 -9.74 -10.85 -24.15
N TYR A 74 -10.12 -10.27 -23.02
CA TYR A 74 -11.19 -9.27 -22.89
C TYR A 74 -10.90 -8.03 -23.75
N CYS A 75 -9.74 -7.40 -23.57
CA CYS A 75 -9.33 -6.24 -24.37
C CYS A 75 -9.18 -6.57 -25.87
N SER A 76 -8.91 -7.83 -26.22
CA SER A 76 -8.88 -8.28 -27.62
C SER A 76 -10.28 -8.62 -28.16
N SER A 77 -11.22 -8.97 -27.28
CA SER A 77 -12.59 -9.38 -27.59
C SER A 77 -13.57 -8.22 -27.71
N ASP A 78 -13.20 -6.99 -27.33
CA ASP A 78 -13.99 -5.78 -27.61
C ASP A 78 -14.12 -5.46 -29.11
N ALA A 79 -13.58 -6.30 -30.00
CA ALA A 79 -13.95 -6.31 -31.41
C ALA A 79 -15.22 -7.15 -31.72
N SER A 80 -15.76 -7.95 -30.80
CA SER A 80 -16.92 -8.81 -31.04
C SER A 80 -17.68 -9.24 -29.78
N THR A 81 -18.86 -8.62 -29.61
CA THR A 81 -20.08 -9.12 -28.94
C THR A 81 -20.22 -9.07 -27.41
N SER A 82 -21.32 -8.42 -27.04
CA SER A 82 -22.03 -8.37 -25.76
C SER A 82 -22.43 -9.73 -25.20
N ASP A 83 -22.55 -9.77 -23.86
CA ASP A 83 -23.20 -10.78 -23.00
C ASP A 83 -22.28 -11.81 -22.30
N THR A 84 -21.83 -11.51 -21.07
CA THR A 84 -21.48 -12.53 -20.06
C THR A 84 -21.64 -11.99 -18.62
N PRO A 85 -22.28 -12.73 -17.68
CA PRO A 85 -22.55 -12.28 -16.29
C PRO A 85 -21.33 -12.44 -15.34
N PRO A 86 -21.32 -11.79 -14.14
CA PRO A 86 -20.14 -11.71 -13.29
C PRO A 86 -19.91 -12.99 -12.46
N ILE A 87 -18.65 -13.43 -12.40
CA ILE A 87 -18.19 -14.64 -11.70
C ILE A 87 -17.55 -14.22 -10.35
N TYR A 88 -18.15 -14.60 -9.23
CA TYR A 88 -17.53 -14.53 -7.90
C TYR A 88 -17.63 -15.91 -7.25
N ASP A 89 -16.50 -16.62 -7.14
CA ASP A 89 -16.27 -17.67 -6.14
C ASP A 89 -14.76 -18.01 -6.12
N ILE A 90 -14.05 -17.65 -5.04
CA ILE A 90 -12.67 -18.07 -4.78
C ILE A 90 -12.67 -18.87 -3.46
N PRO A 91 -12.25 -20.15 -3.44
CA PRO A 91 -12.20 -20.95 -2.21
C PRO A 91 -10.96 -20.62 -1.36
N SER A 92 -11.13 -20.52 -0.04
CA SER A 92 -10.06 -20.34 0.95
C SER A 92 -10.04 -21.52 1.92
N GLU A 93 -8.95 -22.27 1.98
CA GLU A 93 -8.71 -23.29 3.02
C GLU A 93 -7.26 -23.24 3.58
N ASN A 94 -7.21 -23.12 4.91
CA ASN A 94 -6.38 -23.88 5.89
C ASN A 94 -4.95 -23.45 6.33
N THR A 95 -4.90 -22.89 7.55
CA THR A 95 -4.23 -23.35 8.81
C THR A 95 -2.71 -23.65 8.88
N VAL A 96 -2.00 -23.00 9.82
CA VAL A 96 -0.80 -23.55 10.50
C VAL A 96 -0.74 -23.11 11.98
N SER A 97 -0.60 -24.08 12.90
CA SER A 97 -0.27 -23.87 14.33
C SER A 97 1.18 -24.31 14.60
N GLN A 98 1.92 -23.55 15.41
CA GLN A 98 3.30 -23.87 15.81
C GLN A 98 3.40 -24.06 17.33
N GLN A 99 3.86 -25.24 17.76
CA GLN A 99 4.01 -25.63 19.17
C GLN A 99 5.50 -25.54 19.57
N GLN A 100 5.78 -24.87 20.69
CA GLN A 100 7.14 -24.63 21.19
C GLN A 100 7.40 -25.48 22.44
N LYS A 101 8.63 -26.00 22.58
CA LYS A 101 9.10 -26.84 23.70
C LYS A 101 10.41 -26.26 24.25
N PRO A 102 10.62 -26.14 25.57
CA PRO A 102 11.94 -25.85 26.11
C PRO A 102 12.43 -26.92 27.09
N VAL A 103 13.74 -27.20 27.02
CA VAL A 103 14.59 -27.83 28.05
C VAL A 103 16.01 -27.24 27.78
N THR A 104 16.94 -26.97 28.69
CA THR A 104 17.20 -27.45 30.05
C THR A 104 18.14 -26.45 30.75
N SER A 105 18.05 -26.43 32.08
CA SER A 105 19.00 -26.01 33.12
C SER A 105 20.48 -25.86 32.78
N ILE A 106 21.18 -24.91 33.45
CA ILE A 106 22.51 -25.16 34.03
C ILE A 106 22.67 -24.45 35.40
N SER A 107 23.29 -25.23 36.29
CA SER A 107 23.78 -25.04 37.65
C SER A 107 24.71 -23.84 37.89
N SER A 108 24.68 -23.41 39.15
CA SER A 108 25.48 -22.41 39.85
C SER A 108 26.98 -22.72 39.95
N GLU A 109 27.81 -21.66 40.02
CA GLU A 109 28.75 -21.46 41.13
C GLU A 109 29.13 -19.97 41.27
N HIS A 110 29.11 -19.50 42.52
CA HIS A 110 29.27 -18.10 42.90
C HIS A 110 30.74 -17.76 43.21
N SER A 111 31.26 -16.70 42.59
CA SER A 111 32.42 -15.97 43.13
C SER A 111 32.48 -14.55 42.56
N LYS A 112 32.16 -13.57 43.40
CA LYS A 112 32.32 -12.09 43.25
C LYS A 112 31.89 -11.40 41.94
N TRP A 113 31.25 -12.10 41.01
CA TRP A 113 30.69 -11.53 39.78
C TRP A 113 29.27 -10.96 39.98
N TRP A 114 28.60 -11.33 41.07
CA TRP A 114 27.15 -11.15 41.27
C TRP A 114 26.67 -9.70 41.20
N TYR A 115 27.50 -8.71 41.51
CA TYR A 115 27.08 -7.30 41.32
C TYR A 115 27.04 -6.92 39.84
N TYR A 116 28.02 -7.37 39.05
CA TYR A 116 28.03 -7.18 37.60
C TYR A 116 26.99 -8.06 36.91
N THR A 117 26.81 -9.30 37.38
CA THR A 117 25.76 -10.18 36.88
C THR A 117 24.37 -9.66 37.24
N ALA A 118 24.15 -9.17 38.47
CA ALA A 118 22.88 -8.58 38.86
C ALA A 118 22.58 -7.32 38.05
N ALA A 119 23.56 -6.44 37.83
CA ALA A 119 23.39 -5.27 36.98
C ALA A 119 23.09 -5.67 35.52
N ALA A 120 23.81 -6.64 34.97
CA ALA A 120 23.55 -7.15 33.62
C ALA A 120 22.18 -7.83 33.51
N ILE A 121 21.77 -8.60 34.52
CA ILE A 121 20.45 -9.23 34.58
C ILE A 121 19.37 -8.15 34.64
N VAL A 122 19.53 -7.09 35.44
CA VAL A 122 18.59 -5.97 35.49
C VAL A 122 18.50 -5.25 34.13
N LEU A 123 19.64 -5.01 33.48
CA LEU A 123 19.66 -4.38 32.15
C LEU A 123 19.06 -5.29 31.07
N ILE A 124 19.32 -6.60 31.14
CA ILE A 124 18.77 -7.60 30.23
C ILE A 124 17.27 -7.81 30.50
N THR A 125 16.81 -7.78 31.75
CA THR A 125 15.38 -7.92 32.07
C THR A 125 14.61 -6.65 31.71
N ILE A 126 15.16 -5.46 31.95
CA ILE A 126 14.54 -4.20 31.49
C ILE A 126 14.51 -4.18 29.96
N SER A 127 15.61 -4.52 29.28
CA SER A 127 15.63 -4.51 27.81
C SER A 127 14.77 -5.61 27.20
N ALA A 128 14.74 -6.82 27.77
CA ALA A 128 13.86 -7.91 27.34
C ALA A 128 12.38 -7.59 27.64
N TRP A 129 12.06 -7.00 28.79
CA TRP A 129 10.70 -6.60 29.11
C TRP A 129 10.26 -5.42 28.24
N SER A 130 11.13 -4.44 27.99
CA SER A 130 10.89 -3.39 27.01
C SER A 130 10.72 -3.97 25.62
N PHE A 131 11.54 -4.92 25.17
CA PHE A 131 11.43 -5.56 23.86
C PHE A 131 10.14 -6.38 23.71
N LEU A 132 9.77 -7.15 24.73
CA LEU A 132 8.52 -7.92 24.77
C LEU A 132 7.28 -6.99 24.85
N ASN A 133 7.37 -5.87 25.58
CA ASN A 133 6.27 -4.89 25.65
C ASN A 133 6.25 -3.90 24.46
N TYR A 134 7.35 -3.73 23.74
CA TYR A 134 7.42 -2.86 22.56
C TYR A 134 6.53 -3.40 21.43
N GLY A 135 6.35 -4.72 21.36
CA GLY A 135 5.36 -5.36 20.49
C GLY A 135 3.93 -5.39 21.04
N ASN A 136 3.72 -5.07 22.32
CA ASN A 136 2.40 -5.09 22.95
C ASN A 136 1.65 -3.75 22.81
N SER A 137 2.32 -2.75 22.24
CA SER A 137 1.63 -1.72 21.46
C SER A 137 1.42 -2.27 20.06
N THR A 138 0.58 -3.30 19.93
CA THR A 138 -0.23 -3.39 18.72
C THR A 138 -1.08 -2.13 18.73
N VAL A 139 -0.53 -1.05 18.17
CA VAL A 139 -1.35 -0.26 17.27
C VAL A 139 -1.84 -1.33 16.31
N GLU A 140 -3.05 -1.85 16.56
CA GLU A 140 -3.86 -2.38 15.48
C GLU A 140 -3.73 -1.29 14.44
N ASN A 141 -2.87 -1.51 13.43
CA ASN A 141 -3.06 -0.81 12.19
C ASN A 141 -4.41 -1.36 11.79
N PRO A 142 -5.52 -0.58 11.90
CA PRO A 142 -6.74 -1.02 11.27
C PRO A 142 -6.33 -1.33 9.84
N THR A 143 -6.38 -2.60 9.47
CA THR A 143 -6.25 -3.02 8.09
C THR A 143 -7.48 -2.42 7.44
N TYR A 144 -7.37 -1.17 7.00
CA TYR A 144 -8.46 -0.50 6.31
C TYR A 144 -8.61 -1.25 5.00
N ASN A 145 -9.50 -2.23 4.99
CA ASN A 145 -9.94 -2.85 3.77
C ASN A 145 -10.83 -1.84 3.07
N ILE A 146 -10.20 -1.00 2.25
CA ILE A 146 -10.87 0.06 1.49
C ILE A 146 -11.96 -0.56 0.62
N GLU A 147 -11.77 -1.78 0.13
CA GLU A 147 -12.74 -2.51 -0.68
C GLU A 147 -13.98 -2.89 0.14
N GLU A 148 -13.80 -3.39 1.36
CA GLU A 148 -14.93 -3.70 2.25
C GLU A 148 -15.70 -2.43 2.65
N HIS A 149 -14.99 -1.34 2.95
CA HIS A 149 -15.62 -0.06 3.25
C HIS A 149 -16.37 0.51 2.04
N ALA A 150 -15.79 0.44 0.85
CA ALA A 150 -16.43 0.87 -0.39
C ALA A 150 -17.64 0.01 -0.72
N TYR A 151 -17.55 -1.31 -0.53
CA TYR A 151 -18.64 -2.25 -0.73
C TYR A 151 -19.80 -1.99 0.23
N GLN A 152 -19.52 -1.85 1.53
CA GLN A 152 -20.55 -1.52 2.53
C GLN A 152 -21.19 -0.16 2.24
N HIS A 153 -20.40 0.84 1.85
CA HIS A 153 -20.91 2.14 1.45
C HIS A 153 -21.83 2.02 0.23
N PHE A 154 -21.43 1.27 -0.79
CA PHE A 154 -22.20 1.08 -2.03
C PHE A 154 -23.52 0.33 -1.77
N ILE A 155 -23.50 -0.74 -0.98
CA ILE A 155 -24.72 -1.46 -0.58
C ILE A 155 -25.66 -0.57 0.22
N LYS A 156 -25.13 0.20 1.18
CA LYS A 156 -25.93 1.05 2.05
C LYS A 156 -26.61 2.20 1.28
N HIS A 157 -26.09 2.57 0.12
CA HIS A 157 -26.58 3.68 -0.69
C HIS A 157 -27.28 3.24 -1.99
N ASP A 158 -27.78 2.00 -2.07
CA ASP A 158 -28.45 1.44 -3.26
C ASP A 158 -27.62 1.61 -4.55
N GLY A 159 -26.30 1.53 -4.44
CA GLY A 159 -25.36 1.73 -5.53
C GLY A 159 -25.28 3.15 -6.08
N LYS A 160 -25.81 4.15 -5.35
CA LYS A 160 -25.71 5.56 -5.72
C LYS A 160 -24.41 6.15 -5.21
N LEU A 161 -23.75 6.92 -6.06
CA LEU A 161 -22.57 7.70 -5.69
C LEU A 161 -22.99 8.83 -4.74
N VAL A 162 -22.58 8.74 -3.48
CA VAL A 162 -22.80 9.79 -2.47
C VAL A 162 -21.51 10.62 -2.36
N PRO A 163 -21.58 11.96 -2.48
CA PRO A 163 -20.40 12.80 -2.32
C PRO A 163 -19.85 12.72 -0.88
N PRO A 164 -18.53 12.81 -0.68
CA PRO A 164 -17.95 12.86 0.65
C PRO A 164 -18.42 14.13 1.38
N THR A 165 -18.96 13.97 2.59
CA THR A 165 -19.28 15.05 3.54
C THR A 165 -18.05 15.53 4.31
#